data_AF-A0A836F3A9-F1
#
_entry.id   AF-A0A836F3A9-F1
#
_cell.length_a   1.000
_cell.length_b   1.000
_cell.length_c   1.000
_cell.angle_alpha   90.00
_cell.angle_beta   90.00
_cell.angle_gamma   90.00
#
_symmetry.space_group_name_H-M   'P 1'
#
loop_
_entity.id
_entity.type
_entity.pdbx_description
1 polymer ?
#
loop_
_entity_poly.entity_id
_entity_poly.type
_entity_poly.pdbx_seq_one_letter_code
_entity_poly.pdbx_strand_id
1 'polypeptide(L)'
;MSIQSPAKCEIRSVIRYLIWKGKTPVEVYNEVKTAYGDKGMNRTSVFKWCREFKNGRTSVHDDQRSGRPSILTDDIVEKIEDRRLTVDELSAMFPQISRSLLHETITETLGYRKLSARWVPKQLTDQHKLNRVEAGQEFLRRYKLHGDEFLRSIVTGDKISVHNVLSQHQFEYCHKFNWDNIQILDIEAFFQKRLTSEMIFINKQNCI
;
A
#
# COMPACT_ATOMS: atom_id res chain seq x y z
N MET A 1 23.77 42.35 -6.72
CA MET A 1 23.29 40.98 -6.40
C MET A 1 21.78 40.97 -6.61
N SER A 2 21.29 40.40 -7.71
CA SER A 2 19.84 40.30 -7.94
C SER A 2 19.34 39.08 -7.18
N ILE A 3 18.56 39.30 -6.13
CA ILE A 3 17.90 38.22 -5.42
C ILE A 3 16.85 37.65 -6.40
N GLN A 4 17.04 36.39 -6.77
CA GLN A 4 16.03 35.59 -7.47
C GLN A 4 14.70 35.66 -6.70
N SER A 5 13.56 35.43 -7.35
CA SER A 5 12.24 35.52 -6.71
C SER A 5 12.22 34.80 -5.34
N PRO A 6 12.13 35.51 -4.21
CA PRO A 6 12.28 34.92 -2.88
C PRO A 6 11.12 33.96 -2.59
N ALA A 7 11.44 32.80 -1.99
CA ALA A 7 10.42 31.85 -1.60
C ALA A 7 9.52 32.45 -0.51
N LYS A 8 8.22 32.12 -0.51
CA LYS A 8 7.27 32.68 0.46
C LYS A 8 7.67 32.38 1.91
N CYS A 9 8.23 31.20 2.19
CA CYS A 9 8.71 30.82 3.52
C CYS A 9 9.91 31.65 3.99
N GLU A 10 10.76 32.12 3.06
CA GLU A 10 11.89 33.00 3.39
C GLU A 10 11.38 34.34 3.92
N ILE A 11 10.47 34.98 3.18
CA ILE A 11 9.85 36.25 3.59
C ILE A 11 9.09 36.09 4.92
N ARG A 12 8.40 34.96 5.13
CA ARG A 12 7.74 34.65 6.41
C ARG A 12 8.72 34.49 7.57
N SER A 13 9.91 33.95 7.32
CA SER A 13 10.97 33.83 8.33
C SER A 13 11.48 35.21 8.76
N VAL A 14 11.66 36.13 7.80
CA VAL A 14 12.00 37.53 8.09
C VAL A 14 10.91 38.22 8.90
N ILE A 15 9.64 38.06 8.53
CA ILE A 15 8.50 38.59 9.29
C ILE A 15 8.53 38.10 10.74
N ARG A 16 8.75 36.79 10.94
CA ARG A 16 8.83 36.19 12.29
C ARG A 16 9.97 36.78 13.11
N TYR A 17 11.14 36.95 12.51
CA TYR A 17 12.30 37.58 13.15
C TYR A 17 12.02 39.03 13.57
N LEU A 18 11.38 39.82 12.70
CA LEU A 18 11.07 41.23 13.00
C LEU A 18 10.00 41.37 14.09
N ILE A 19 9.02 40.46 14.14
CA ILE A 19 8.06 40.37 15.25
C ILE A 19 8.76 40.01 16.56
N TRP A 20 9.71 39.06 16.54
CA TRP A 20 10.53 38.73 17.71
C TRP A 20 11.37 39.91 18.21
N LYS A 21 11.86 40.76 17.29
CA LYS A 21 12.51 42.04 17.62
C LYS A 21 11.57 43.12 18.17
N GLY A 22 10.27 42.84 18.30
CA GLY A 22 9.30 43.78 18.85
C GLY A 22 8.77 44.82 17.86
N LYS A 23 9.00 44.66 16.55
CA LYS A 23 8.52 45.62 15.55
C LYS A 23 7.01 45.53 15.35
N THR A 24 6.41 46.67 15.05
CA THR A 24 4.98 46.77 14.70
C THR A 24 4.73 46.24 13.29
N PRO A 25 3.51 45.74 12.97
CA PRO A 25 3.20 45.24 11.63
C PRO A 25 3.44 46.24 10.49
N VAL A 26 3.34 47.54 10.77
CA VAL A 26 3.62 48.61 9.81
C VAL A 26 5.11 48.69 9.50
N GLU A 27 5.97 48.67 10.53
CA GLU A 27 7.43 48.65 10.36
C GLU A 27 7.90 47.39 9.65
N VAL A 28 7.33 46.23 10.01
CA VAL A 28 7.61 44.96 9.33
C VAL A 28 7.28 45.04 7.84
N TYR A 29 6.12 45.60 7.48
CA TYR A 29 5.75 45.78 6.07
C TYR A 29 6.73 46.69 5.33
N ASN A 30 7.12 47.81 5.93
CA ASN A 30 8.07 48.73 5.32
C ASN A 30 9.43 48.06 5.08
N GLU A 31 9.95 47.30 6.05
CA GLU A 31 11.21 46.56 5.87
C GLU A 31 11.13 45.47 4.81
N VAL A 32 10.04 44.70 4.81
CA VAL A 32 9.81 43.69 3.75
C VAL A 32 9.73 44.36 2.37
N LYS A 33 9.09 45.54 2.26
CA LYS A 33 9.01 46.30 1.01
C LYS A 33 10.37 46.86 0.60
N THR A 34 11.17 47.35 1.55
CA THR A 34 12.53 47.86 1.28
C THR A 34 13.48 46.74 0.85
N ALA A 35 13.43 45.57 1.49
CA ALA A 35 14.32 44.46 1.20
C ALA A 35 13.95 43.72 -0.10
N TYR A 36 12.66 43.49 -0.34
CA TYR A 36 12.17 42.61 -1.41
C TYR A 36 11.45 43.33 -2.56
N GLY A 37 11.17 44.63 -2.42
CA GLY A 37 10.54 45.45 -3.46
C GLY A 37 9.18 44.90 -3.91
N ASP A 38 9.00 44.73 -5.21
CA ASP A 38 7.78 44.18 -5.80
C ASP A 38 7.69 42.66 -5.74
N LYS A 39 8.81 41.98 -5.44
CA LYS A 39 8.85 40.53 -5.22
C LYS A 39 8.44 40.13 -3.79
N GLY A 40 8.22 41.12 -2.92
CA GLY A 40 7.79 40.94 -1.54
C GLY A 40 6.34 40.49 -1.38
N MET A 41 5.96 40.06 -0.17
CA MET A 41 4.55 39.81 0.14
C MET A 41 3.75 41.11 0.16
N ASN A 42 2.49 41.05 -0.30
CA ASN A 42 1.58 42.18 -0.21
C ASN A 42 1.25 42.52 1.26
N ARG A 43 0.82 43.77 1.49
CA ARG A 43 0.51 44.30 2.83
C ARG A 43 -0.42 43.40 3.63
N THR A 44 -1.51 42.93 3.01
CA THR A 44 -2.49 42.05 3.67
C THR A 44 -1.87 40.74 4.15
N SER A 45 -1.00 40.12 3.33
CA SER A 45 -0.31 38.88 3.68
C SER A 45 0.69 39.10 4.81
N VAL A 46 1.45 40.20 4.78
CA VAL A 46 2.37 40.55 5.86
C VAL A 46 1.62 40.72 7.19
N PHE A 47 0.50 41.45 7.18
CA PHE A 47 -0.30 41.68 8.38
C PHE A 47 -0.94 40.39 8.90
N LYS A 48 -1.42 39.51 8.01
CA LYS A 48 -1.89 38.17 8.38
C LYS A 48 -0.79 37.41 9.12
N TRP A 49 0.41 37.29 8.54
CA TRP A 49 1.53 36.57 9.16
C TRP A 49 1.99 37.21 10.48
N CYS A 50 1.99 38.55 10.58
CA CYS A 50 2.26 39.23 11.84
C CYS A 50 1.26 38.82 12.93
N ARG A 51 -0.03 38.73 12.60
CA ARG A 51 -1.07 38.28 13.53
C ARG A 51 -0.88 36.81 13.93
N GLU A 52 -0.63 35.93 12.96
CA GLU A 52 -0.40 34.50 13.22
C GLU A 52 0.81 34.27 14.15
N PHE A 53 1.93 34.97 13.92
CA PHE A 53 3.10 34.86 14.78
C PHE A 53 2.87 35.44 16.18
N LYS A 54 2.13 36.56 16.29
CA LYS A 54 1.71 37.09 17.60
C LYS A 54 0.79 36.14 18.36
N ASN A 55 -0.01 35.36 17.64
CA ASN A 55 -0.89 34.33 18.19
C ASN A 55 -0.16 33.02 18.53
N GLY A 56 1.18 32.97 18.42
CA GLY A 56 1.99 31.83 18.84
C GLY A 56 2.31 30.79 17.76
N ARG A 57 1.94 31.03 16.49
CA ARG A 57 2.35 30.15 15.39
C ARG A 57 3.88 30.13 15.27
N THR A 58 4.49 28.96 15.10
CA THR A 58 5.95 28.81 14.94
C THR A 58 6.37 28.43 13.51
N SER A 59 5.48 27.77 12.76
CA SER A 59 5.73 27.33 11.38
C SER A 59 5.65 28.49 10.37
N VAL A 60 6.64 28.55 9.47
CA VAL A 60 6.69 29.48 8.32
C VAL A 60 6.11 28.88 7.04
N HIS A 61 5.73 27.60 7.07
CA HIS A 61 5.09 26.92 5.96
C HIS A 61 3.56 27.09 6.05
N ASP A 62 2.90 27.01 4.90
CA ASP A 62 1.44 26.96 4.87
C ASP A 62 0.99 25.65 5.53
N ASP A 63 -0.10 25.70 6.30
CA ASP A 63 -0.67 24.48 6.86
C ASP A 63 -1.17 23.58 5.73
N GLN A 64 -1.24 22.29 6.01
CA GLN A 64 -1.87 21.35 5.11
C GLN A 64 -3.28 21.86 4.81
N ARG A 65 -3.52 22.22 3.55
CA ARG A 65 -4.83 22.71 3.14
C ARG A 65 -5.82 21.58 3.37
N SER A 66 -6.90 21.86 4.09
CA SER A 66 -8.08 21.02 4.01
C SER A 66 -8.46 20.94 2.54
N GLY A 67 -8.26 19.76 1.95
CA GLY A 67 -8.66 19.48 0.58
C GLY A 67 -10.18 19.53 0.44
N ARG A 68 -10.68 19.07 -0.72
CA ARG A 68 -12.10 18.76 -0.88
C ARG A 68 -12.54 17.83 0.27
N PRO A 69 -13.71 18.05 0.91
CA PRO A 69 -14.23 17.12 1.90
C PRO A 69 -14.20 15.71 1.30
N SER A 70 -13.52 14.81 1.99
CA SER A 70 -13.52 13.39 1.66
C SER A 70 -14.97 12.92 1.66
N ILE A 71 -15.46 12.45 0.51
CA ILE A 71 -16.78 11.83 0.39
C ILE A 71 -16.81 10.49 1.17
N LEU A 72 -15.66 10.03 1.68
CA LEU A 72 -15.56 8.85 2.52
C LEU A 72 -16.05 9.20 3.93
N THR A 73 -17.30 8.86 4.19
CA THR A 73 -17.83 8.71 5.54
C THR A 73 -17.36 7.38 6.15
N ASP A 74 -17.37 7.27 7.48
CA ASP A 74 -16.93 6.07 8.19
C ASP A 74 -17.71 4.81 7.74
N ASP A 75 -19.00 4.95 7.43
CA ASP A 75 -19.85 3.86 6.90
C ASP A 75 -19.31 3.26 5.59
N ILE A 76 -18.71 4.12 4.74
CA ILE A 76 -18.16 3.71 3.44
C ILE A 76 -16.84 2.97 3.67
N VAL A 77 -16.04 3.44 4.62
CA VAL A 77 -14.78 2.78 5.00
C VAL A 77 -15.07 1.41 5.59
N GLU A 78 -16.04 1.28 6.49
CA GLU A 78 -16.47 -0.01 7.06
C GLU A 78 -16.87 -1.00 5.96
N LYS A 79 -17.62 -0.54 4.95
CA LYS A 79 -18.03 -1.42 3.86
C LYS A 79 -16.88 -1.81 2.94
N ILE A 80 -15.92 -0.91 2.72
CA ILE A 80 -14.68 -1.21 1.96
C ILE A 80 -13.79 -2.22 2.73
N GLU A 81 -13.90 -2.31 4.05
CA GLU A 81 -13.20 -3.34 4.83
C GLU A 81 -13.75 -4.76 4.61
N ASP A 82 -14.93 -4.93 4.01
CA ASP A 82 -15.39 -6.24 3.57
C ASP A 82 -14.55 -6.72 2.36
N ARG A 83 -13.53 -7.51 2.67
CA ARG A 83 -12.44 -7.98 1.80
C ARG A 83 -12.86 -8.81 0.58
N ARG A 84 -14.16 -9.05 0.40
CA ARG A 84 -14.74 -9.87 -0.66
C ARG A 84 -15.41 -9.08 -1.78
N LEU A 85 -15.56 -7.78 -1.60
CA LEU A 85 -16.23 -6.93 -2.57
C LEU A 85 -15.29 -6.50 -3.69
N THR A 86 -15.82 -6.49 -4.91
CA THR A 86 -15.19 -5.91 -6.09
C THR A 86 -15.37 -4.40 -6.12
N VAL A 87 -14.49 -3.71 -6.84
CA VAL A 87 -14.64 -2.25 -7.10
C VAL A 87 -15.98 -1.96 -7.81
N ASP A 88 -16.50 -2.91 -8.58
CA ASP A 88 -17.75 -2.80 -9.32
C ASP A 88 -18.96 -2.84 -8.37
N GLU A 89 -18.95 -3.77 -7.42
CA GLU A 89 -19.96 -3.86 -6.35
C GLU A 89 -19.92 -2.63 -5.45
N LEU A 90 -18.72 -2.16 -5.09
CA LEU A 90 -18.56 -0.91 -4.32
C LEU A 90 -19.08 0.30 -5.09
N SER A 91 -18.81 0.38 -6.40
CA SER A 91 -19.32 1.46 -7.25
C SER A 91 -20.84 1.42 -7.40
N ALA A 92 -21.45 0.23 -7.35
CA ALA A 92 -22.91 0.07 -7.39
C ALA A 92 -23.56 0.46 -6.05
N MET A 93 -22.92 0.17 -4.92
CA MET A 93 -23.40 0.57 -3.59
C MET A 93 -23.20 2.06 -3.31
N PHE A 94 -22.14 2.67 -3.86
CA PHE A 94 -21.77 4.06 -3.63
C PHE A 94 -21.68 4.84 -4.95
N PRO A 95 -22.81 5.08 -5.65
CA PRO A 95 -22.82 5.76 -6.94
C PRO A 95 -22.33 7.22 -6.88
N GLN A 96 -22.33 7.83 -5.70
CA GLN A 96 -21.81 9.18 -5.45
C GLN A 96 -20.27 9.24 -5.47
N ILE A 97 -19.59 8.10 -5.39
CA ILE A 97 -18.13 7.99 -5.40
C ILE A 97 -17.68 7.53 -6.79
N SER A 98 -16.73 8.25 -7.37
CA SER A 98 -16.13 7.82 -8.63
C SER A 98 -15.30 6.54 -8.44
N ARG A 99 -15.28 5.69 -9.46
CA ARG A 99 -14.48 4.45 -9.46
C ARG A 99 -12.99 4.70 -9.17
N SER A 100 -12.45 5.81 -9.68
CA SER A 100 -11.06 6.23 -9.43
C SER A 100 -10.81 6.57 -7.97
N LEU A 101 -11.74 7.28 -7.33
CA LEU A 101 -11.63 7.63 -5.90
C LEU A 101 -11.77 6.39 -5.01
N LEU A 102 -12.61 5.42 -5.37
CA LEU A 102 -12.65 4.12 -4.70
C LEU A 102 -11.31 3.40 -4.80
N HIS A 103 -10.69 3.36 -5.98
CA HIS A 103 -9.39 2.74 -6.17
C HIS A 103 -8.28 3.42 -5.35
N GLU A 104 -8.19 4.75 -5.39
CA GLU A 104 -7.26 5.55 -4.60
C GLU A 104 -7.45 5.29 -3.10
N THR A 105 -8.70 5.29 -2.63
CA THR A 105 -8.99 5.00 -1.22
C THR A 105 -8.52 3.60 -0.81
N ILE A 106 -8.85 2.59 -1.61
CA ILE A 106 -8.49 1.19 -1.31
C ILE A 106 -6.96 1.04 -1.28
N THR A 107 -6.28 1.59 -2.28
CA THR A 107 -4.84 1.32 -2.48
C THR A 107 -3.92 2.27 -1.72
N GLU A 108 -4.24 3.56 -1.68
CA GLU A 108 -3.38 4.61 -1.08
C GLU A 108 -3.78 4.90 0.37
N THR A 109 -5.08 5.10 0.65
CA THR A 109 -5.54 5.43 2.01
C THR A 109 -5.55 4.22 2.93
N LEU A 110 -6.10 3.09 2.46
CA LEU A 110 -6.23 1.87 3.26
C LEU A 110 -5.06 0.89 3.07
N GLY A 111 -4.24 1.10 2.05
CA GLY A 111 -3.05 0.27 1.78
C GLY A 111 -3.38 -1.14 1.29
N TYR A 112 -4.60 -1.38 0.81
CA TYR A 112 -5.02 -2.69 0.31
C TYR A 112 -4.48 -2.96 -1.09
N ARG A 113 -4.20 -4.23 -1.36
CA ARG A 113 -3.71 -4.70 -2.66
C ARG A 113 -4.56 -5.87 -3.15
N LYS A 114 -4.72 -5.98 -4.47
CA LYS A 114 -5.36 -7.14 -5.10
C LYS A 114 -4.47 -8.36 -4.91
N LEU A 115 -5.02 -9.42 -4.34
CA LEU A 115 -4.42 -10.74 -4.29
C LEU A 115 -5.29 -11.74 -5.05
N SER A 116 -4.65 -12.64 -5.77
CA SER A 116 -5.34 -13.76 -6.42
C SER A 116 -5.62 -14.86 -5.40
N ALA A 117 -6.83 -15.40 -5.41
CA ALA A 117 -7.17 -16.57 -4.61
C ALA A 117 -6.25 -17.75 -4.97
N ARG A 118 -5.87 -18.55 -3.96
CA ARG A 118 -5.09 -19.78 -4.16
C ARG A 118 -6.05 -20.95 -4.31
N TRP A 119 -5.74 -21.85 -5.25
CA TRP A 119 -6.47 -23.10 -5.40
C TRP A 119 -6.32 -23.95 -4.13
N VAL A 120 -7.45 -24.32 -3.55
CA VAL A 120 -7.50 -25.25 -2.42
C VAL A 120 -7.95 -26.61 -2.98
N PRO A 121 -7.14 -27.68 -2.87
CA PRO A 121 -7.44 -28.97 -3.51
C PRO A 121 -8.77 -29.60 -3.09
N LYS A 122 -9.24 -29.31 -1.87
CA LYS A 122 -10.48 -29.88 -1.33
C LYS A 122 -11.09 -28.97 -0.27
N GLN A 123 -12.42 -28.87 -0.28
CA GLN A 123 -13.16 -28.29 0.84
C GLN A 123 -13.19 -29.29 2.01
N LEU A 124 -12.62 -28.89 3.14
CA LEU A 124 -12.50 -29.72 4.33
C LEU A 124 -13.70 -29.50 5.26
N THR A 125 -14.26 -30.60 5.77
CA THR A 125 -15.20 -30.57 6.90
C THR A 125 -14.44 -30.25 8.18
N ASP A 126 -15.15 -29.87 9.23
CA ASP A 126 -14.50 -29.56 10.51
C ASP A 126 -13.80 -30.78 11.12
N GLN A 127 -14.37 -31.97 10.94
CA GLN A 127 -13.70 -33.22 11.31
C GLN A 127 -12.40 -33.43 10.54
N HIS A 128 -12.36 -33.18 9.22
CA HIS A 128 -11.11 -33.28 8.46
C HIS A 128 -10.06 -32.27 8.95
N LYS A 129 -10.46 -31.07 9.35
CA LYS A 129 -9.53 -30.06 9.91
C LYS A 129 -8.97 -30.54 11.25
N LEU A 130 -9.82 -31.05 12.13
CA LEU A 130 -9.42 -31.57 13.43
C LEU A 130 -8.39 -32.69 13.28
N ASN A 131 -8.70 -33.71 12.47
CA ASN A 131 -7.81 -34.85 12.24
C ASN A 131 -6.45 -34.39 11.67
N ARG A 132 -6.44 -33.38 10.78
CA ARG A 132 -5.20 -32.84 10.22
C ARG A 132 -4.36 -32.09 11.25
N VAL A 133 -5.00 -31.31 12.13
CA VAL A 133 -4.30 -30.60 13.21
C VAL A 133 -3.70 -31.60 14.19
N GLU A 134 -4.48 -32.61 14.61
CA GLU A 134 -4.03 -33.65 15.52
C GLU A 134 -2.85 -34.45 14.95
N ALA A 135 -2.96 -34.89 13.69
CA ALA A 135 -1.85 -35.55 13.00
C ALA A 135 -0.61 -34.66 12.94
N GLY A 136 -0.75 -33.38 12.57
CA GLY A 136 0.34 -32.42 12.53
C GLY A 136 1.01 -32.20 13.89
N GLN A 137 0.23 -32.15 14.97
CA GLN A 137 0.75 -32.03 16.33
C GLN A 137 1.55 -33.27 16.74
N GLU A 138 1.08 -34.47 16.40
CA GLU A 138 1.79 -35.71 16.70
C GLU A 138 3.11 -35.80 15.91
N PHE A 139 3.10 -35.43 14.61
CA PHE A 139 4.34 -35.32 13.82
C PHE A 139 5.33 -34.32 14.44
N LEU A 140 4.85 -33.16 14.87
CA LEU A 140 5.68 -32.15 15.53
C LEU A 140 6.25 -32.65 16.86
N ARG A 141 5.46 -33.38 17.66
CA ARG A 141 5.90 -33.96 18.93
C ARG A 141 7.01 -34.99 18.71
N ARG A 142 6.86 -35.88 17.74
CA ARG A 142 7.88 -36.87 17.38
C ARG A 142 9.16 -36.22 16.88
N TYR A 143 9.04 -35.19 16.04
CA TYR A 143 10.19 -34.41 15.60
C TYR A 143 10.91 -33.74 16.77
N LYS A 144 10.19 -33.16 17.74
CA LYS A 144 10.81 -32.56 18.93
C LYS A 144 11.57 -33.57 19.80
N LEU A 145 11.12 -34.84 19.84
CA LEU A 145 11.74 -35.87 20.68
C LEU A 145 12.96 -36.52 20.01
N HIS A 146 12.90 -36.76 18.71
CA HIS A 146 13.89 -37.56 17.98
C HIS A 146 14.68 -36.76 16.93
N GLY A 147 14.34 -35.50 16.71
CA GLY A 147 14.98 -34.63 15.74
C GLY A 147 15.00 -35.20 14.33
N ASP A 148 16.12 -35.04 13.65
CA ASP A 148 16.29 -35.46 12.26
C ASP A 148 16.38 -36.98 12.08
N GLU A 149 16.65 -37.75 13.15
CA GLU A 149 16.62 -39.22 13.09
C GLU A 149 15.22 -39.73 12.73
N PHE A 150 14.19 -39.11 13.31
CA PHE A 150 12.80 -39.39 12.94
C PHE A 150 12.53 -39.11 11.45
N LEU A 151 12.99 -37.98 10.93
CA LEU A 151 12.81 -37.66 9.51
C LEU A 151 13.51 -38.68 8.59
N ARG A 152 14.72 -39.15 8.97
CA ARG A 152 15.46 -40.18 8.21
C ARG A 152 14.75 -41.53 8.22
N SER A 153 13.91 -41.80 9.22
CA SER A 153 13.14 -43.04 9.31
C SER A 153 11.88 -43.06 8.43
N ILE A 154 11.45 -41.89 7.92
CA ILE A 154 10.24 -41.77 7.10
C ILE A 154 10.55 -42.11 5.64
N VAL A 155 9.83 -43.09 5.10
CA VAL A 155 9.80 -43.40 3.67
C VAL A 155 8.43 -43.01 3.12
N THR A 156 8.37 -42.04 2.20
CA THR A 156 7.13 -41.59 1.55
C THR A 156 7.06 -42.06 0.10
N GLY A 157 5.86 -42.32 -0.41
CA GLY A 157 5.62 -42.54 -1.83
C GLY A 157 4.21 -42.08 -2.22
N ASP A 158 4.11 -41.37 -3.33
CA ASP A 158 2.86 -40.99 -3.97
C ASP A 158 2.83 -41.46 -5.43
N LYS A 159 1.63 -41.75 -5.93
CA LYS A 159 1.43 -42.08 -7.35
C LYS A 159 0.97 -40.82 -8.07
N ILE A 160 1.85 -40.22 -8.84
CA ILE A 160 1.49 -39.13 -9.76
C ILE A 160 0.87 -39.76 -11.01
N SER A 161 -0.36 -39.37 -11.34
CA SER A 161 -1.01 -39.82 -12.59
C SER A 161 -0.28 -39.22 -13.79
N VAL A 162 0.28 -40.08 -14.64
CA VAL A 162 0.95 -39.75 -15.90
C VAL A 162 -0.07 -39.38 -16.97
N HIS A 163 -0.61 -38.17 -16.89
CA HIS A 163 -1.40 -37.58 -17.99
C HIS A 163 -0.78 -36.30 -18.56
N ASN A 164 0.45 -35.96 -18.16
CA ASN A 164 1.19 -34.85 -18.77
C ASN A 164 2.31 -35.39 -19.69
N VAL A 165 2.55 -34.67 -20.79
CA VAL A 165 3.50 -35.04 -21.85
C VAL A 165 4.92 -35.25 -21.31
N LEU A 166 5.32 -34.48 -20.30
CA LEU A 166 6.65 -34.55 -19.69
C LEU A 166 6.83 -35.86 -18.91
N SER A 167 5.85 -36.23 -18.08
CA SER A 167 5.89 -37.44 -17.26
C SER A 167 5.77 -38.69 -18.12
N GLN A 168 5.03 -38.64 -19.23
CA GLN A 168 5.00 -39.73 -20.21
C GLN A 168 6.35 -39.88 -20.93
N HIS A 169 6.98 -38.79 -21.38
CA HIS A 169 8.30 -38.82 -21.98
C HIS A 169 9.39 -39.33 -21.01
N GLN A 170 9.35 -38.92 -19.74
CA GLN A 170 10.28 -39.42 -18.73
C GLN A 170 10.15 -40.93 -18.52
N PHE A 171 8.91 -41.44 -18.53
CA PHE A 171 8.63 -42.86 -18.37
C PHE A 171 9.05 -43.67 -19.59
N GLU A 172 8.67 -43.24 -20.80
CA GLU A 172 8.95 -43.95 -22.05
C GLU A 172 10.44 -43.99 -22.40
N TYR A 173 11.15 -42.89 -22.16
CA TYR A 173 12.55 -42.76 -22.57
C TYR A 173 13.55 -42.83 -21.41
N CYS A 174 13.09 -43.08 -20.17
CA CYS A 174 13.90 -43.04 -18.95
C CYS A 174 14.77 -41.76 -18.85
N HIS A 175 14.30 -40.66 -19.41
CA HIS A 175 15.05 -39.43 -19.54
C HIS A 175 14.79 -38.53 -18.33
N LYS A 176 15.85 -38.03 -17.67
CA LYS A 176 15.74 -37.00 -16.63
C LYS A 176 15.98 -35.62 -17.25
N PHE A 177 14.99 -34.74 -17.21
CA PHE A 177 15.15 -33.35 -17.66
C PHE A 177 16.12 -32.60 -16.74
N ASN A 178 17.06 -31.88 -17.35
CA ASN A 178 17.95 -30.97 -16.63
C ASN A 178 17.22 -29.65 -16.38
N TRP A 179 16.76 -29.45 -15.15
CA TRP A 179 16.07 -28.24 -14.72
C TRP A 179 17.00 -27.13 -14.23
N ASP A 180 18.30 -27.42 -14.09
CA ASP A 180 19.28 -26.43 -13.62
C ASP A 180 19.72 -25.49 -14.76
N ASN A 181 19.53 -25.90 -16.02
CA ASN A 181 19.95 -25.17 -17.21
C ASN A 181 18.77 -24.89 -18.17
N ILE A 182 17.66 -24.37 -17.65
CA ILE A 182 16.48 -24.05 -18.48
C ILE A 182 16.76 -22.77 -19.27
N GLN A 183 16.69 -22.85 -20.60
CA GLN A 183 16.68 -21.68 -21.48
C GLN A 183 15.23 -21.30 -21.79
N ILE A 184 14.82 -20.10 -21.38
CA ILE A 184 13.51 -19.55 -21.74
C ILE A 184 13.57 -19.08 -23.18
N LEU A 185 12.86 -19.76 -24.08
CA LEU A 185 12.86 -19.48 -25.52
C LEU A 185 11.83 -18.42 -25.91
N ASP A 186 10.79 -18.22 -25.09
CA ASP A 186 9.75 -17.21 -25.33
C ASP A 186 9.16 -16.73 -24.00
N ILE A 187 8.85 -15.42 -23.92
CA ILE A 187 8.18 -14.78 -22.78
C ILE A 187 7.01 -14.00 -23.36
N GLU A 188 5.79 -14.55 -23.26
CA GLU A 188 4.59 -13.83 -23.65
C GLU A 188 4.35 -12.63 -22.72
N ALA A 189 4.34 -11.43 -23.29
CA ALA A 189 4.18 -10.18 -22.55
C ALA A 189 2.74 -9.93 -22.03
N PHE A 190 1.74 -10.68 -22.50
CA PHE A 190 0.32 -10.41 -22.24
C PHE A 190 -0.39 -11.55 -21.49
N PHE A 191 -0.49 -11.41 -20.17
CA PHE A 191 -1.21 -12.33 -19.27
C PHE A 191 -2.76 -12.33 -19.40
N GLN A 192 -3.34 -11.63 -20.38
CA GLN A 192 -4.79 -11.34 -20.41
C GLN A 192 -5.71 -12.46 -20.96
N LYS A 193 -5.20 -13.68 -21.23
CA LYS A 193 -6.03 -14.77 -21.82
C LYS A 193 -6.55 -15.84 -20.87
N ARG A 194 -6.52 -15.66 -19.54
CA ARG A 194 -7.27 -16.53 -18.61
C ARG A 194 -8.47 -15.80 -17.99
N LEU A 195 -9.57 -15.84 -18.73
CA LEU A 195 -10.94 -15.79 -18.22
C LEU A 195 -11.13 -16.91 -17.18
N THR A 196 -11.10 -16.58 -15.89
CA THR A 196 -11.72 -17.38 -14.81
C THR A 196 -11.96 -16.47 -13.61
N SER A 197 -13.22 -16.09 -13.43
CA SER A 197 -13.91 -15.66 -12.21
C SER A 197 -13.03 -15.21 -11.03
N GLU A 198 -12.99 -13.90 -10.84
CA GLU A 198 -12.37 -13.22 -9.72
C GLU A 198 -13.22 -13.37 -8.45
N MET A 199 -12.72 -14.11 -7.46
CA MET A 199 -13.01 -13.81 -6.05
C MET A 199 -11.74 -13.23 -5.45
N ILE A 200 -11.74 -11.92 -5.24
CA ILE A 200 -10.61 -11.19 -4.69
C ILE A 200 -10.67 -11.33 -3.17
N PHE A 201 -9.57 -11.82 -2.57
CA PHE A 201 -9.37 -11.80 -1.12
C PHE A 201 -8.36 -10.71 -0.81
N ILE A 202 -8.80 -9.62 -0.19
CA ILE A 202 -7.91 -8.56 0.25
C ILE A 202 -7.32 -8.94 1.61
N ASN A 203 -6.00 -9.05 1.74
CA ASN A 203 -5.34 -9.14 3.05
C ASN A 203 -4.50 -7.88 3.29
N LYS A 204 -4.69 -7.27 4.47
CA LYS A 204 -3.82 -6.20 4.98
C LYS A 204 -2.44 -6.78 5.24
N GLN A 205 -1.41 -6.25 4.59
CA GLN A 205 -0.02 -6.57 4.91
C GLN A 205 0.59 -5.37 5.63
N ASN A 206 1.15 -5.61 6.81
CA ASN A 206 2.06 -4.65 7.45
C ASN A 206 3.40 -4.77 6.72
N CYS A 207 3.80 -3.73 6.00
CA CYS A 207 5.14 -3.68 5.40
C CYS A 207 6.18 -3.46 6.51
N ILE A 208 7.27 -4.23 6.44
CA ILE A 208 8.52 -4.00 7.19
C ILE A 208 9.32 -2.92 6.46
#